data_AF-A0AAU8G443-F1
#
_entry.id   AF-A0AAU8G443-F1
#
_cell.length_a   1.000
_cell.length_b   1.000
_cell.length_c   1.000
_cell.angle_alpha   90.00
_cell.angle_beta   90.00
_cell.angle_gamma   90.00
#
_symmetry.space_group_name_H-M   'P 1'
#
loop_
_entity.id
_entity.type
_entity.pdbx_description
1 polymer ?
#
loop_
_entity_poly.entity_id
_entity_poly.type
_entity_poly.pdbx_seq_one_letter_code
_entity_poly.pdbx_strand_id
1 'polypeptide(L)'
;MEQFSIVFLQFGHASDDFRAQVEELPGRHISARAFLSNDDETQESWIFVDRMEELAVGRGDQLGPLRERIMREAASGHYFALISRSPKTAFPDTVGSDVVSDAKQLFPTLSVESVHDDDPEEHLRHCVSELGDRTLLALSTALWESQLAPLDALAALSKPDLEALRGARLVATNDNAASWSNPGGFRDLRRAVALVSAETVMSRAAVPDTFSELWRLERMLRNMVRRALVERMMDAWRESCLDGELAKSVIERAQKDSQPRANRLSDLRDPLEWLTTTELLDLRERHELGGLGLEPHHWASLRTQIVPIRNRIAHMRIVSDDDSRLVATWRKLVQDRSRRASSKP
;
A
#
# COMPACT_ATOMS: atom_id res chain seq x y z
N MET A 1 29.40 20.73 8.33
CA MET A 1 28.23 20.45 7.46
C MET A 1 28.57 19.14 6.78
N GLU A 2 27.86 18.05 7.05
CA GLU A 2 28.15 16.76 6.40
C GLU A 2 27.91 16.91 4.90
N GLN A 3 28.95 16.69 4.09
CA GLN A 3 28.83 16.74 2.64
C GLN A 3 28.34 15.36 2.18
N PHE A 4 27.08 15.29 1.76
CA PHE A 4 26.50 14.06 1.22
C PHE A 4 26.96 13.92 -0.23
N SER A 5 27.52 12.76 -0.59
CA SER A 5 27.94 12.47 -1.97
C SER A 5 26.76 12.17 -2.90
N ILE A 6 25.59 11.80 -2.34
CA ILE A 6 24.39 11.43 -3.10
C ILE A 6 23.17 12.07 -2.45
N VAL A 7 22.42 12.86 -3.22
CA VAL A 7 21.16 13.47 -2.81
C VAL A 7 20.01 13.03 -3.72
N PHE A 8 18.80 12.95 -3.17
CA PHE A 8 17.58 12.68 -3.91
C PHE A 8 16.69 13.91 -3.88
N LEU A 9 16.28 14.35 -5.05
CA LEU A 9 15.46 15.52 -5.30
C LEU A 9 14.14 15.06 -5.93
N GLN A 10 13.04 15.27 -5.21
CA GLN A 10 11.71 15.06 -5.76
C GLN A 10 11.21 16.37 -6.37
N PHE A 11 11.16 16.42 -7.70
CA PHE A 11 10.54 17.50 -8.46
C PHE A 11 9.40 16.90 -9.29
N GLY A 12 8.23 16.82 -8.66
CA GLY A 12 6.98 16.47 -9.31
C GLY A 12 6.43 17.61 -10.16
N HIS A 13 5.21 17.42 -10.69
CA HIS A 13 4.50 18.38 -11.54
C HIS A 13 4.40 19.79 -10.91
N ALA A 14 4.14 19.86 -9.60
CA ALA A 14 4.12 21.12 -8.83
C ALA A 14 5.49 21.80 -8.68
N SER A 15 6.55 21.28 -9.29
CA SER A 15 7.92 21.81 -9.19
C SER A 15 8.68 21.68 -10.51
N ASP A 16 7.96 21.64 -11.64
CA ASP A 16 8.56 21.56 -12.98
C ASP A 16 9.48 22.76 -13.29
N ASP A 17 9.12 23.96 -12.83
CA ASP A 17 10.00 25.15 -12.96
C ASP A 17 11.36 24.94 -12.26
N PHE A 18 11.36 24.26 -11.10
CA PHE A 18 12.61 23.95 -10.40
C PHE A 18 13.42 22.88 -11.11
N ARG A 19 12.75 21.92 -11.73
CA ARG A 19 13.42 20.91 -12.55
C ARG A 19 14.15 21.58 -13.72
N ALA A 20 13.50 22.54 -14.39
CA ALA A 20 14.13 23.33 -15.45
C ALA A 20 15.34 24.14 -14.95
N GLN A 21 15.25 24.77 -13.78
CA GLN A 21 16.41 25.48 -13.17
C GLN A 21 17.57 24.55 -12.84
N VAL A 22 17.30 23.30 -12.45
CA VAL A 22 18.35 22.32 -12.17
C VAL A 22 19.08 21.92 -13.47
N GLU A 23 18.38 21.84 -14.60
CA GLU A 23 19.00 21.58 -15.91
C GLU A 23 20.00 22.68 -16.33
N GLU A 24 19.87 23.90 -15.80
CA GLU A 24 20.80 25.01 -16.04
C GLU A 24 22.07 24.96 -15.16
N LEU A 25 22.11 24.09 -14.14
CA LEU A 25 23.27 23.98 -13.24
C LEU A 25 24.46 23.32 -13.95
N PRO A 26 25.71 23.77 -13.66
CA PRO A 26 26.91 23.18 -14.24
C PRO A 26 27.09 21.74 -13.76
N GLY A 27 27.35 20.83 -14.71
CA GLY A 27 27.61 19.42 -14.47
C GLY A 27 27.08 18.55 -15.60
N ARG A 28 27.20 17.22 -15.44
CA ARG A 28 26.69 16.27 -16.42
C ARG A 28 25.23 15.93 -16.13
N HIS A 29 24.35 16.25 -17.07
CA HIS A 29 22.93 15.86 -17.03
C HIS A 29 22.70 14.60 -17.87
N ILE A 30 22.10 13.58 -17.27
CA ILE A 30 21.89 12.29 -17.94
C ILE A 30 20.66 11.58 -17.36
N SER A 31 19.83 10.97 -18.22
CA SER A 31 18.72 10.15 -17.73
C SER A 31 19.22 8.89 -17.02
N ALA A 32 18.46 8.38 -16.05
CA ALA A 32 18.79 7.16 -15.32
C ALA A 32 19.06 5.96 -16.25
N ARG A 33 18.28 5.81 -17.33
CA ARG A 33 18.48 4.74 -18.33
C ARG A 33 19.77 4.93 -19.14
N ALA A 34 20.05 6.15 -19.61
CA ALA A 34 21.28 6.44 -20.34
C ALA A 34 22.51 6.24 -19.44
N PHE A 35 22.41 6.64 -18.18
CA PHE A 35 23.46 6.42 -17.19
C PHE A 35 23.67 4.94 -16.87
N LEU A 36 22.68 4.07 -17.04
CA LEU A 36 22.90 2.62 -16.94
C LEU A 36 23.55 2.00 -18.17
N SER A 37 23.42 2.63 -19.34
CA SER A 37 23.82 2.04 -20.63
C SER A 37 25.12 2.59 -21.21
N ASN A 38 25.55 3.79 -20.82
CA ASN A 38 26.73 4.45 -21.39
C ASN A 38 27.89 4.47 -20.39
N ASP A 39 29.01 3.80 -20.63
CA ASP A 39 30.20 3.83 -19.76
C ASP A 39 31.11 5.06 -19.97
N ASP A 40 30.58 6.16 -20.51
CA ASP A 40 31.39 7.35 -20.76
C ASP A 40 31.93 7.93 -19.45
N GLU A 41 33.25 8.02 -19.35
CA GLU A 41 33.93 8.75 -18.28
C GLU A 41 33.60 10.24 -18.37
N THR A 42 33.29 10.85 -17.23
CA THR A 42 33.03 12.28 -17.12
C THR A 42 34.10 12.95 -16.26
N GLN A 43 34.49 14.16 -16.63
CA GLN A 43 35.37 14.99 -15.79
C GLN A 43 34.59 15.95 -14.88
N GLU A 44 33.27 16.03 -15.06
CA GLU A 44 32.40 16.88 -14.25
C GLU A 44 32.30 16.37 -12.81
N SER A 45 32.40 17.28 -11.84
CA SER A 45 32.31 16.92 -10.42
C SER A 45 30.89 16.57 -9.98
N TRP A 46 29.88 17.18 -10.61
CA TRP A 46 28.46 16.90 -10.37
C TRP A 46 27.83 16.14 -11.52
N ILE A 47 27.04 15.12 -11.17
CA ILE A 47 26.28 14.29 -12.09
C ILE A 47 24.81 14.31 -11.65
N PHE A 48 23.96 14.83 -12.53
CA PHE A 48 22.52 14.91 -12.36
C PHE A 48 21.89 13.74 -13.11
N VAL A 49 21.41 12.76 -12.35
CA VAL A 49 20.74 11.57 -12.87
C VAL A 49 19.25 11.81 -12.85
N ASP A 50 18.70 12.18 -14.00
CA ASP A 50 17.31 12.59 -14.14
C ASP A 50 16.37 11.45 -14.55
N ARG A 51 15.06 11.66 -14.43
CA ARG A 51 14.00 10.70 -14.79
C ARG A 51 14.11 9.39 -14.03
N MET A 52 14.45 9.46 -12.75
CA MET A 52 14.51 8.28 -11.88
C MET A 52 13.16 7.54 -11.85
N GLU A 53 12.03 8.24 -12.01
CA GLU A 53 10.69 7.65 -12.11
C GLU A 53 10.56 6.54 -13.17
N GLU A 54 11.39 6.55 -14.23
CA GLU A 54 11.41 5.49 -15.24
C GLU A 54 11.84 4.12 -14.69
N LEU A 55 12.55 4.11 -13.55
CA LEU A 55 13.00 2.91 -12.86
C LEU A 55 11.98 2.41 -11.82
N ALA A 56 11.05 3.27 -11.39
CA ALA A 56 9.99 2.91 -10.44
C ALA A 56 8.93 1.98 -11.06
N VAL A 57 8.69 2.11 -12.38
CA VAL A 57 7.72 1.29 -13.13
C VAL A 57 8.22 -0.15 -13.39
N GLY A 58 9.52 -0.41 -13.20
CA GLY A 58 10.18 -1.71 -13.45
C GLY A 58 10.15 -2.69 -12.27
N ARG A 59 10.76 -3.87 -12.43
CA ARG A 59 10.88 -4.90 -11.37
C ARG A 59 11.94 -4.58 -10.31
N GLY A 60 12.44 -3.34 -10.25
CA GLY A 60 13.52 -2.94 -9.34
C GLY A 60 14.89 -3.53 -9.66
N ASP A 61 15.01 -4.34 -10.71
CA ASP A 61 16.23 -5.01 -11.16
C ASP A 61 17.32 -4.04 -11.63
N GLN A 62 16.94 -2.80 -11.95
CA GLN A 62 17.85 -1.75 -12.42
C GLN A 62 18.44 -0.90 -11.28
N LEU A 63 17.84 -0.89 -10.09
CA LEU A 63 18.31 -0.05 -8.98
C LEU A 63 19.63 -0.56 -8.38
N GLY A 64 19.84 -1.88 -8.36
CA GLY A 64 21.10 -2.49 -7.92
C GLY A 64 22.29 -2.09 -8.81
N PRO A 65 22.24 -2.35 -10.13
CA PRO A 65 23.26 -1.90 -11.07
C PRO A 65 23.51 -0.38 -11.04
N LEU A 66 22.43 0.41 -10.91
CA LEU A 66 22.54 1.86 -10.80
C LEU A 66 23.36 2.25 -9.57
N ARG A 67 23.05 1.65 -8.41
CA ARG A 67 23.77 1.86 -7.17
C ARG A 67 25.24 1.51 -7.31
N GLU A 68 25.57 0.35 -7.85
CA GLU A 68 26.97 -0.09 -8.01
C GLU A 68 27.79 0.92 -8.82
N ARG A 69 27.20 1.42 -9.92
CA ARG A 69 27.84 2.42 -10.76
C ARG A 69 28.01 3.77 -10.04
N ILE A 70 26.95 4.28 -9.43
CA ILE A 70 26.99 5.55 -8.69
C ILE A 70 28.03 5.50 -7.58
N MET A 71 28.10 4.40 -6.83
CA MET A 71 29.09 4.25 -5.76
C MET A 71 30.52 4.19 -6.28
N ARG A 72 30.74 3.57 -7.45
CA ARG A 72 32.06 3.55 -8.11
C ARG A 72 32.52 4.95 -8.49
N GLU A 73 31.66 5.72 -9.15
CA GLU A 73 31.96 7.10 -9.56
C GLU A 73 32.05 8.03 -8.33
N ALA A 74 31.22 7.85 -7.31
CA ALA A 74 31.30 8.62 -6.08
C ALA A 74 32.64 8.38 -5.34
N ALA A 75 33.16 7.15 -5.38
CA ALA A 75 34.49 6.82 -4.83
C ALA A 75 35.63 7.52 -5.59
N SER A 76 35.40 7.93 -6.84
CA SER A 76 36.32 8.74 -7.64
C SER A 76 36.18 10.26 -7.39
N GLY A 77 35.30 10.67 -6.48
CA GLY A 77 35.13 12.08 -6.07
C GLY A 77 33.96 12.81 -6.75
N HIS A 78 33.09 12.10 -7.47
CA HIS A 78 31.88 12.68 -8.06
C HIS A 78 30.76 12.83 -7.02
N TYR A 79 29.91 13.83 -7.22
CA TYR A 79 28.69 14.10 -6.45
C TYR A 79 27.46 13.84 -7.32
N PHE A 80 26.41 13.28 -6.73
CA PHE A 80 25.22 12.85 -7.43
C PHE A 80 23.97 13.55 -6.93
N ALA A 81 23.16 14.03 -7.87
CA ALA A 81 21.78 14.44 -7.63
C ALA A 81 20.85 13.52 -8.42
N LEU A 82 20.08 12.70 -7.70
CA LEU A 82 19.04 11.83 -8.26
C LEU A 82 17.75 12.63 -8.36
N ILE A 83 17.24 12.85 -9.56
CA ILE A 83 16.07 13.68 -9.81
C ILE A 83 14.91 12.80 -10.25
N SER A 84 13.78 12.95 -9.57
CA SER A 84 12.59 12.13 -9.78
C SER A 84 11.30 12.95 -9.67
N ARG A 85 10.31 12.66 -10.51
CA ARG A 85 8.91 13.08 -10.25
C ARG A 85 8.29 12.29 -9.11
N SER A 86 8.57 10.99 -9.08
CA SER A 86 8.03 10.08 -8.07
C SER A 86 8.81 10.15 -6.75
N PRO A 87 8.14 9.99 -5.60
CA PRO A 87 8.80 9.93 -4.30
C PRO A 87 9.58 8.63 -4.15
N LYS A 88 10.47 8.58 -3.14
CA LYS A 88 11.21 7.35 -2.80
C LYS A 88 10.31 6.15 -2.56
N THR A 89 9.14 6.37 -1.97
CA THR A 89 8.14 5.32 -1.66
C THR A 89 7.51 4.68 -2.90
N ALA A 90 7.67 5.28 -4.08
CA ALA A 90 7.21 4.72 -5.35
C ALA A 90 8.20 3.73 -5.96
N PHE A 91 9.45 3.71 -5.50
CA PHE A 91 10.46 2.77 -5.99
C PHE A 91 10.29 1.41 -5.31
N PRO A 92 10.46 0.30 -6.03
CA PRO A 92 10.31 -1.03 -5.47
C PRO A 92 11.39 -1.32 -4.43
N ASP A 93 11.00 -2.01 -3.34
CA ASP A 93 11.95 -2.56 -2.38
C ASP A 93 12.86 -3.56 -3.11
N THR A 94 14.18 -3.41 -3.01
CA THR A 94 15.14 -4.39 -3.53
C THR A 94 15.82 -5.15 -2.40
N VAL A 95 16.21 -6.39 -2.66
CA VAL A 95 16.93 -7.19 -1.66
C VAL A 95 18.33 -6.60 -1.50
N GLY A 96 18.58 -5.92 -0.37
CA GLY A 96 19.85 -5.28 -0.06
C GLY A 96 19.67 -3.80 0.22
N SER A 97 20.64 -3.00 -0.21
CA SER A 97 20.59 -1.53 -0.18
C SER A 97 20.49 -1.04 -1.62
N ASP A 98 19.63 -0.06 -1.86
CA ASP A 98 19.44 0.60 -3.14
C ASP A 98 19.88 2.07 -3.06
N VAL A 99 20.17 2.66 -4.22
CA VAL A 99 20.71 4.03 -4.28
C VAL A 99 19.72 5.10 -3.82
N VAL A 100 18.41 4.85 -3.97
CA VAL A 100 17.35 5.78 -3.57
C VAL A 100 17.26 5.83 -2.05
N SER A 101 17.38 4.68 -1.38
CA SER A 101 17.45 4.56 0.08
C SER A 101 18.73 5.19 0.66
N ASP A 102 19.87 5.03 -0.02
CA ASP A 102 21.16 5.57 0.42
C ASP A 102 21.26 7.10 0.25
N ALA A 103 20.54 7.67 -0.72
CA ALA A 103 20.58 9.10 -1.02
C ALA A 103 19.93 9.95 0.08
N LYS A 104 20.47 11.13 0.37
CA LYS A 104 19.80 12.07 1.28
C LYS A 104 18.64 12.77 0.57
N GLN A 105 17.41 12.64 1.10
CA GLN A 105 16.27 13.41 0.61
C GLN A 105 16.48 14.90 0.90
N LEU A 106 16.37 15.73 -0.14
CA LEU A 106 16.31 17.19 0.00
C LEU A 106 15.01 17.70 -0.59
N PHE A 107 14.46 18.73 0.03
CA PHE A 107 13.26 19.42 -0.44
C PHE A 107 13.65 20.85 -0.79
N PRO A 108 13.33 21.35 -2.00
CA PRO A 108 13.56 22.74 -2.35
C PRO A 108 12.76 23.68 -1.40
N THR A 109 13.48 24.48 -0.59
CA THR A 109 12.91 25.55 0.24
C THR A 109 12.80 26.82 -0.58
N LEU A 110 11.72 27.03 -1.32
CA LEU A 110 11.55 28.26 -2.11
C LEU A 110 10.11 28.78 -2.11
N SER A 111 10.00 30.12 -2.10
CA SER A 111 8.79 30.95 -2.00
C SER A 111 8.24 31.38 -3.38
N VAL A 112 8.55 30.65 -4.43
CA VAL A 112 8.06 30.99 -5.77
C VAL A 112 6.60 30.57 -5.84
N GLU A 113 5.71 31.55 -5.95
CA GLU A 113 4.35 31.33 -6.42
C GLU A 113 4.47 30.84 -7.87
N SER A 114 4.51 29.53 -8.08
CA SER A 114 4.46 28.97 -9.41
C SER A 114 3.07 29.23 -9.98
N VAL A 115 3.01 30.01 -11.06
CA VAL A 115 1.78 30.22 -11.83
C VAL A 115 1.70 29.04 -12.79
N HIS A 116 0.89 28.05 -12.46
CA HIS A 116 0.59 26.96 -13.38
C HIS A 116 -0.54 27.41 -14.32
N ASP A 117 -0.33 27.29 -15.63
CA ASP A 117 -1.35 27.57 -16.66
C ASP A 117 -2.42 26.47 -16.75
N ASP A 118 -2.22 25.35 -16.04
CA ASP A 118 -3.13 24.21 -16.02
C ASP A 118 -4.41 24.50 -15.22
N ASP A 119 -5.48 23.78 -15.58
CA ASP A 119 -6.68 23.70 -14.74
C ASP A 119 -6.30 23.14 -13.35
N PRO A 120 -6.73 23.78 -12.24
CA PRO A 120 -6.35 23.36 -10.88
C PRO A 120 -6.67 21.91 -10.55
N GLU A 121 -7.75 21.35 -11.12
CA GLU A 121 -8.13 19.96 -10.92
C GLU A 121 -7.15 19.01 -11.62
N GLU A 122 -6.78 19.32 -12.86
CA GLU A 122 -5.78 18.56 -13.63
C GLU A 122 -4.39 18.64 -12.98
N HIS A 123 -3.99 19.82 -12.51
CA HIS A 123 -2.74 20.01 -11.77
C HIS A 123 -2.68 19.10 -10.52
N LEU A 124 -3.74 19.10 -9.69
CA LEU A 124 -3.82 18.22 -8.53
C LEU A 124 -3.79 16.75 -8.90
N ARG A 125 -4.44 16.36 -10.01
CA ARG A 125 -4.42 14.99 -10.51
C ARG A 125 -3.00 14.54 -10.87
N HIS A 126 -2.23 15.40 -11.55
CA HIS A 126 -0.84 15.10 -11.86
C HIS A 126 0.00 14.91 -10.60
N CYS A 127 -0.08 15.83 -9.64
CA CYS A 127 0.65 15.73 -8.37
C CYS A 127 0.32 14.45 -7.59
N VAL A 128 -0.95 14.02 -7.61
CA VAL A 128 -1.38 12.78 -6.94
C VAL A 128 -0.92 11.53 -7.70
N SER A 129 -0.93 11.56 -9.04
CA SER A 129 -0.50 10.43 -9.87
C SER A 129 0.97 10.07 -9.68
N GLU A 130 1.80 11.03 -9.28
CA GLU A 130 3.24 10.84 -9.08
C GLU A 130 3.58 10.15 -7.75
N LEU A 131 2.65 10.08 -6.78
CA LEU A 131 2.89 9.56 -5.43
C LEU A 131 3.24 8.05 -5.39
N GLY A 132 2.87 7.30 -6.42
CA GLY A 132 2.96 5.84 -6.46
C GLY A 132 1.91 5.14 -5.60
N ASP A 133 1.71 3.84 -5.88
CA ASP A 133 0.59 3.03 -5.34
C ASP A 133 0.54 3.02 -3.81
N ARG A 134 1.70 2.93 -3.15
CA ARG A 134 1.81 2.86 -1.69
C ARG A 134 1.30 4.12 -1.02
N THR A 135 1.86 5.28 -1.38
CA THR A 135 1.48 6.55 -0.76
C THR A 135 0.08 6.97 -1.20
N LEU A 136 -0.35 6.64 -2.42
CA LEU A 136 -1.73 6.82 -2.86
C LEU A 136 -2.73 6.02 -2.00
N LEU A 137 -2.42 4.75 -1.70
CA LEU A 137 -3.25 3.93 -0.82
C LEU A 137 -3.29 4.46 0.61
N ALA A 138 -2.14 4.85 1.17
CA ALA A 138 -2.05 5.43 2.51
C ALA A 138 -2.89 6.72 2.61
N LEU A 139 -2.76 7.59 1.60
CA LEU A 139 -3.55 8.82 1.50
C LEU A 139 -5.05 8.51 1.36
N SER A 140 -5.43 7.56 0.51
CA SER A 140 -6.84 7.14 0.39
C SER A 140 -7.38 6.56 1.70
N THR A 141 -6.59 5.76 2.41
CA THR A 141 -7.02 5.19 3.69
C THR A 141 -7.23 6.31 4.72
N ALA A 142 -6.32 7.26 4.79
CA ALA A 142 -6.43 8.41 5.68
C ALA A 142 -7.66 9.27 5.36
N LEU A 143 -7.95 9.53 4.08
CA LEU A 143 -9.04 10.41 3.65
C LEU A 143 -10.46 9.80 3.77
N TRP A 144 -10.61 8.48 3.68
CA TRP A 144 -11.94 7.84 3.67
C TRP A 144 -12.16 6.79 4.75
N GLU A 145 -11.13 6.06 5.18
CA GLU A 145 -11.30 4.92 6.09
C GLU A 145 -11.05 5.30 7.56
N SER A 146 -10.18 6.27 7.82
CA SER A 146 -9.78 6.64 9.18
C SER A 146 -10.88 7.33 10.00
N GLN A 147 -11.90 7.92 9.35
CA GLN A 147 -12.91 8.81 9.96
C GLN A 147 -12.31 9.99 10.75
N LEU A 148 -11.04 10.31 10.53
CA LEU A 148 -10.33 11.40 11.20
C LEU A 148 -10.61 12.74 10.52
N ALA A 149 -10.47 13.83 11.27
CA ALA A 149 -10.45 15.17 10.69
C ALA A 149 -9.22 15.34 9.78
N PRO A 150 -9.22 16.28 8.80
CA PRO A 150 -8.15 16.38 7.80
C PRO A 150 -6.73 16.49 8.37
N LEU A 151 -6.54 17.20 9.49
CA LEU A 151 -5.23 17.34 10.12
C LEU A 151 -4.81 16.06 10.87
N ASP A 152 -5.75 15.41 11.54
CA ASP A 152 -5.49 14.14 12.24
C ASP A 152 -5.20 13.01 11.24
N ALA A 153 -5.90 13.00 10.10
CA ALA A 153 -5.63 12.09 9.00
C ALA A 153 -4.21 12.25 8.45
N LEU A 154 -3.73 13.50 8.33
CA LEU A 154 -2.35 13.79 7.94
C LEU A 154 -1.35 13.32 9.00
N ALA A 155 -1.65 13.54 10.28
CA ALA A 155 -0.80 13.10 11.40
C ALA A 155 -0.71 11.57 11.53
N ALA A 156 -1.69 10.83 10.99
CA ALA A 156 -1.70 9.37 10.97
C ALA A 156 -0.80 8.77 9.87
N LEU A 157 -0.33 9.57 8.91
CA LEU A 157 0.55 9.09 7.84
C LEU A 157 1.96 8.83 8.35
N SER A 158 2.64 7.87 7.72
CA SER A 158 4.03 7.58 8.04
C SER A 158 4.94 8.73 7.59
N LYS A 159 6.13 8.84 8.21
CA LYS A 159 7.12 9.85 7.79
C LYS A 159 7.48 9.77 6.29
N PRO A 160 7.72 8.57 5.70
CA PRO A 160 7.93 8.45 4.26
C PRO A 160 6.75 8.97 3.40
N ASP A 161 5.50 8.72 3.83
CA ASP A 161 4.33 9.22 3.11
C ASP A 161 4.22 10.75 3.21
N LEU A 162 4.52 11.33 4.37
CA LEU A 162 4.57 12.79 4.54
C LEU A 162 5.68 13.42 3.69
N GLU A 163 6.84 12.78 3.60
CA GLU A 163 7.94 13.19 2.72
C GLU A 163 7.52 13.15 1.25
N ALA A 164 6.83 12.09 0.82
CA ALA A 164 6.30 11.97 -0.53
C ALA A 164 5.29 13.07 -0.88
N LEU A 165 4.33 13.33 0.03
CA LEU A 165 3.35 14.41 -0.12
C LEU A 165 3.99 15.80 -0.12
N ARG A 166 5.05 15.98 0.66
CA ARG A 166 5.82 17.23 0.68
C ARG A 166 6.53 17.47 -0.65
N GLY A 167 7.16 16.44 -1.22
CA GLY A 167 7.80 16.56 -2.53
C GLY A 167 6.80 16.80 -3.67
N ALA A 168 5.58 16.27 -3.55
CA ALA A 168 4.46 16.58 -4.45
C ALA A 168 3.75 17.91 -4.13
N ARG A 169 4.28 18.70 -3.18
CA ARG A 169 3.72 19.98 -2.71
C ARG A 169 2.27 19.91 -2.21
N LEU A 170 1.77 18.73 -1.87
CA LEU A 170 0.43 18.56 -1.28
C LEU A 170 0.43 18.91 0.21
N VAL A 171 1.59 18.86 0.84
CA VAL A 171 1.81 19.15 2.26
C VAL A 171 2.96 20.13 2.43
N ALA A 172 2.76 21.11 3.32
CA ALA A 172 3.79 22.00 3.83
C ALA A 172 4.25 21.52 5.21
N THR A 173 5.50 21.82 5.57
CA THR A 173 6.04 21.54 6.91
C THR A 173 6.60 22.83 7.50
N ASN A 174 5.94 23.36 8.52
CA ASN A 174 6.38 24.53 9.28
C ASN A 174 6.67 24.08 10.71
N ASP A 175 7.86 24.38 11.25
CA ASP A 175 8.22 24.14 12.65
C ASP A 175 7.86 22.73 13.19
N ASN A 176 8.19 21.69 12.42
CA ASN A 176 7.89 20.27 12.68
C ASN A 176 6.41 19.85 12.61
N ALA A 177 5.49 20.75 12.27
CA ALA A 177 4.09 20.40 12.00
C ALA A 177 3.82 20.32 10.50
N ALA A 178 3.22 19.21 10.07
CA ALA A 178 2.74 19.04 8.70
C ALA A 178 1.34 19.68 8.56
N SER A 179 1.11 20.39 7.47
CA SER A 179 -0.20 20.96 7.12
C SER A 179 -0.48 20.80 5.63
N TRP A 180 -1.75 20.76 5.25
CA TRP A 180 -2.13 20.76 3.83
C TRP A 180 -1.70 22.07 3.17
N SER A 181 -1.06 22.00 2.01
CA SER A 181 -0.61 23.21 1.28
C SER A 181 -1.78 24.11 0.87
N ASN A 182 -2.95 23.52 0.59
CA ASN A 182 -4.19 24.23 0.31
C ASN A 182 -5.33 23.72 1.22
N PRO A 183 -5.49 24.27 2.43
CA PRO A 183 -6.53 23.84 3.36
C PRO A 183 -7.96 24.04 2.81
N GLY A 184 -8.17 25.04 1.94
CA GLY A 184 -9.46 25.30 1.29
C GLY A 184 -9.78 24.34 0.15
N GLY A 185 -8.75 23.77 -0.49
CA GLY A 185 -8.84 22.83 -1.62
C GLY A 185 -8.98 21.36 -1.22
N PHE A 186 -9.29 21.06 0.05
CA PHE A 186 -9.36 19.66 0.53
C PHE A 186 -10.40 18.81 -0.24
N ARG A 187 -11.50 19.44 -0.68
CA ARG A 187 -12.50 18.77 -1.52
C ARG A 187 -11.90 18.35 -2.87
N ASP A 188 -11.10 19.21 -3.47
CA ASP A 188 -10.50 18.99 -4.79
C ASP A 188 -9.39 17.94 -4.69
N LEU A 189 -8.60 17.95 -3.62
CA LEU A 189 -7.65 16.88 -3.30
C LEU A 189 -8.35 15.52 -3.19
N ARG A 190 -9.45 15.43 -2.43
CA ARG A 190 -10.22 14.18 -2.32
C ARG A 190 -10.73 13.70 -3.68
N ARG A 191 -11.17 14.62 -4.53
CA ARG A 191 -11.62 14.28 -5.89
C ARG A 191 -10.46 13.76 -6.74
N ALA A 192 -9.32 14.44 -6.75
CA ALA A 192 -8.12 14.03 -7.48
C ALA A 192 -7.64 12.64 -7.03
N VAL A 193 -7.58 12.38 -5.72
CA VAL A 193 -7.22 11.06 -5.18
C VAL A 193 -8.21 9.98 -5.58
N ALA A 194 -9.52 10.27 -5.58
CA ALA A 194 -10.53 9.31 -6.01
C ALA A 194 -10.41 8.95 -7.50
N LEU A 195 -10.16 9.95 -8.36
CA LEU A 195 -9.96 9.74 -9.79
C LEU A 195 -8.70 8.93 -10.07
N VAL A 196 -7.55 9.37 -9.53
CA VAL A 196 -6.28 8.64 -9.72
C VAL A 196 -6.41 7.21 -9.19
N SER A 197 -6.99 7.01 -8.00
CA SER A 197 -7.16 5.65 -7.45
C SER A 197 -8.03 4.75 -8.32
N ALA A 198 -9.00 5.30 -9.06
CA ALA A 198 -9.86 4.55 -9.98
C ALA A 198 -9.17 4.25 -11.32
N GLU A 199 -8.24 5.12 -11.75
CA GLU A 199 -7.46 4.98 -12.98
C GLU A 199 -6.22 4.10 -12.80
N THR A 200 -5.69 3.99 -11.58
CA THR A 200 -4.51 3.18 -11.27
C THR A 200 -4.79 1.70 -11.51
N VAL A 201 -4.22 1.18 -12.60
CA VAL A 201 -4.11 -0.26 -12.84
C VAL A 201 -2.88 -0.77 -12.11
N MET A 202 -3.10 -1.45 -10.98
CA MET A 202 -2.05 -1.89 -10.07
C MET A 202 -0.88 -2.62 -10.73
N SER A 203 0.30 -2.44 -10.14
CA SER A 203 1.45 -3.34 -10.36
C SER A 203 1.04 -4.81 -10.11
N ARG A 204 1.26 -5.65 -11.13
CA ARG A 204 0.72 -7.02 -11.28
C ARG A 204 1.13 -8.02 -10.18
N ALA A 205 2.05 -7.68 -9.27
CA ALA A 205 2.63 -8.62 -8.31
C ALA A 205 1.85 -8.71 -6.98
N ALA A 206 1.37 -7.60 -6.43
CA ALA A 206 0.80 -7.58 -5.07
C ALA A 206 -0.58 -8.26 -4.98
N VAL A 207 -1.44 -8.06 -5.99
CA VAL A 207 -2.83 -8.56 -5.96
C VAL A 207 -2.90 -10.09 -5.92
N PRO A 208 -2.22 -10.86 -6.80
CA PRO A 208 -2.29 -12.32 -6.77
C PRO A 208 -1.77 -12.91 -5.45
N ASP A 209 -0.68 -12.35 -4.92
CA ASP A 209 -0.09 -12.82 -3.67
C ASP A 209 -1.00 -12.54 -2.47
N THR A 210 -1.53 -11.31 -2.37
CA THR A 210 -2.46 -10.95 -1.30
C THR A 210 -3.73 -11.80 -1.36
N PHE A 211 -4.29 -12.00 -2.56
CA PHE A 211 -5.48 -12.84 -2.75
C PHE A 211 -5.21 -14.31 -2.35
N SER A 212 -4.10 -14.89 -2.80
CA SER A 212 -3.71 -16.26 -2.48
C SER A 212 -3.55 -16.47 -0.97
N GLU A 213 -2.85 -15.55 -0.29
CA GLU A 213 -2.63 -15.64 1.15
C GLU A 213 -3.94 -15.41 1.93
N LEU A 214 -4.80 -14.49 1.47
CA LEU A 214 -6.10 -14.23 2.08
C LEU A 214 -7.02 -15.45 1.95
N TRP A 215 -7.09 -16.04 0.76
CA TRP A 215 -7.88 -17.25 0.51
C TRP A 215 -7.45 -18.40 1.44
N ARG A 216 -6.14 -18.60 1.61
CA ARG A 216 -5.60 -19.61 2.55
C ARG A 216 -6.00 -19.31 3.99
N LEU A 217 -5.82 -18.07 4.43
CA LEU A 217 -6.21 -17.62 5.78
C LEU A 217 -7.70 -17.87 6.02
N GLU A 218 -8.57 -17.42 5.13
CA GLU A 218 -10.01 -17.59 5.31
C GLU A 218 -10.43 -19.07 5.35
N ARG A 219 -9.85 -19.93 4.51
CA ARG A 219 -10.12 -21.37 4.57
C ARG A 219 -9.71 -21.97 5.90
N MET A 220 -8.59 -21.52 6.47
CA MET A 220 -8.15 -21.98 7.79
C MET A 220 -9.12 -21.53 8.88
N LEU A 221 -9.53 -20.26 8.86
CA LEU A 221 -10.53 -19.73 9.81
C LEU A 221 -11.85 -20.52 9.72
N ARG A 222 -12.37 -20.75 8.50
CA ARG A 222 -13.58 -21.56 8.29
C ARG A 222 -13.40 -22.97 8.83
N ASN A 223 -12.27 -23.61 8.57
CA ASN A 223 -11.98 -24.96 9.08
C ASN A 223 -11.95 -24.99 10.62
N MET A 224 -11.37 -23.99 11.26
CA MET A 224 -11.31 -23.89 12.73
C MET A 224 -12.70 -23.73 13.33
N VAL A 225 -13.50 -22.80 12.80
CA VAL A 225 -14.89 -22.58 13.23
C VAL A 225 -15.73 -23.84 12.99
N ARG A 226 -15.57 -24.49 11.82
CA ARG A 226 -16.28 -25.74 11.51
C ARG A 226 -15.98 -26.83 12.53
N ARG A 227 -14.71 -27.07 12.85
CA ARG A 227 -14.32 -28.10 13.83
C ARG A 227 -14.96 -27.84 15.19
N ALA A 228 -14.90 -26.61 15.67
CA ALA A 228 -15.50 -26.25 16.95
C ALA A 228 -17.04 -26.39 16.95
N LEU A 229 -17.71 -26.04 15.85
CA LEU A 229 -19.16 -26.24 15.70
C LEU A 229 -19.52 -27.73 15.66
N VAL A 230 -18.76 -28.55 14.94
CA VAL A 230 -18.95 -30.01 14.89
C VAL A 230 -18.74 -30.63 16.27
N GLU A 231 -17.69 -30.23 17.00
CA GLU A 231 -17.43 -30.71 18.36
C GLU A 231 -18.56 -30.35 19.33
N ARG A 232 -19.15 -29.15 19.18
CA ARG A 232 -20.20 -28.64 20.07
C ARG A 232 -21.60 -29.13 19.73
N MET A 233 -21.92 -29.28 18.44
CA MET A 233 -23.28 -29.55 17.96
C MET A 233 -23.43 -30.91 17.27
N MET A 234 -22.33 -31.65 17.09
CA MET A 234 -22.29 -32.95 16.40
C MET A 234 -22.98 -32.86 15.03
N ASP A 235 -23.83 -33.84 14.69
CA ASP A 235 -24.47 -33.93 13.37
C ASP A 235 -25.42 -32.77 13.06
N ALA A 236 -25.94 -32.08 14.08
CA ALA A 236 -26.87 -30.96 13.92
C ALA A 236 -26.18 -29.64 13.54
N TRP A 237 -24.84 -29.60 13.49
CA TRP A 237 -24.10 -28.34 13.30
C TRP A 237 -24.52 -27.57 12.04
N ARG A 238 -24.85 -28.25 10.94
CA ARG A 238 -25.25 -27.58 9.69
C ARG A 238 -26.59 -26.86 9.83
N GLU A 239 -27.53 -27.46 10.55
CA GLU A 239 -28.87 -26.91 10.70
C GLU A 239 -28.92 -25.80 11.75
N SER A 240 -28.07 -25.92 12.78
CA SER A 240 -28.13 -25.07 13.97
C SER A 240 -27.03 -24.01 14.05
N CYS A 241 -26.03 -24.03 13.16
CA CYS A 241 -24.95 -23.05 13.23
C CYS A 241 -25.40 -21.63 12.86
N LEU A 242 -26.41 -21.45 11.99
CA LEU A 242 -26.89 -20.13 11.59
C LEU A 242 -28.37 -19.99 11.92
N ASP A 243 -28.79 -18.79 12.32
CA ASP A 243 -30.15 -18.47 12.70
C ASP A 243 -30.70 -17.21 11.99
N GLY A 244 -32.02 -17.07 12.03
CA GLY A 244 -32.76 -15.89 11.58
C GLY A 244 -32.41 -15.47 10.15
N GLU A 245 -32.07 -14.18 10.00
CA GLU A 245 -31.79 -13.56 8.70
C GLU A 245 -30.47 -14.01 8.08
N LEU A 246 -29.49 -14.43 8.89
CA LEU A 246 -28.20 -14.90 8.38
C LEU A 246 -28.35 -16.25 7.65
N ALA A 247 -29.14 -17.17 8.21
CA ALA A 247 -29.46 -18.44 7.57
C ALA A 247 -30.15 -18.25 6.21
N LYS A 248 -31.16 -17.35 6.16
CA LYS A 248 -31.85 -16.99 4.90
C LYS A 248 -30.89 -16.41 3.87
N SER A 249 -30.06 -15.46 4.29
CA SER A 249 -29.06 -14.81 3.41
C SER A 249 -28.07 -15.82 2.82
N VAL A 250 -27.62 -16.80 3.61
CA VAL A 250 -26.72 -17.86 3.13
C VAL A 250 -27.41 -18.75 2.10
N ILE A 251 -28.66 -19.16 2.34
CA ILE A 251 -29.43 -19.96 1.37
C ILE A 251 -29.65 -19.16 0.08
N GLU A 252 -30.03 -17.88 0.16
CA GLU A 252 -30.24 -17.04 -1.01
C GLU A 252 -28.95 -16.84 -1.84
N ARG A 253 -27.80 -16.64 -1.18
CA ARG A 253 -26.49 -16.57 -1.86
C ARG A 253 -26.18 -17.89 -2.56
N ALA A 254 -26.42 -19.01 -1.88
CA ALA A 254 -26.20 -20.34 -2.44
C ALA A 254 -27.08 -20.62 -3.67
N GLN A 255 -28.36 -20.27 -3.58
CA GLN A 255 -29.32 -20.40 -4.67
C GLN A 255 -28.95 -19.58 -5.90
N LYS A 256 -28.48 -18.34 -5.70
CA LYS A 256 -28.09 -17.43 -6.79
C LYS A 256 -26.81 -17.84 -7.51
N ASP A 257 -25.91 -18.56 -6.84
CA ASP A 257 -24.61 -18.92 -7.39
C ASP A 257 -24.60 -20.34 -7.98
N SER A 258 -24.72 -21.37 -7.15
CA SER A 258 -24.44 -22.75 -7.58
C SER A 258 -25.38 -23.82 -7.02
N GLN A 259 -26.32 -23.48 -6.13
CA GLN A 259 -27.21 -24.44 -5.46
C GLN A 259 -28.69 -24.01 -5.52
N PRO A 260 -29.30 -23.92 -6.71
CA PRO A 260 -30.66 -23.37 -6.90
C PRO A 260 -31.78 -24.14 -6.20
N ARG A 261 -31.53 -25.37 -5.72
CA ARG A 261 -32.50 -26.23 -5.05
C ARG A 261 -32.38 -26.24 -3.51
N ALA A 262 -31.40 -25.54 -2.94
CA ALA A 262 -31.22 -25.50 -1.50
C ALA A 262 -32.38 -24.72 -0.85
N ASN A 263 -33.15 -25.35 0.04
CA ASN A 263 -34.25 -24.72 0.78
C ASN A 263 -33.95 -24.62 2.28
N ARG A 264 -32.95 -25.36 2.76
CA ARG A 264 -32.50 -25.42 4.15
C ARG A 264 -30.97 -25.45 4.20
N LEU A 265 -30.40 -25.12 5.36
CA LEU A 265 -28.94 -25.16 5.55
C LEU A 265 -28.36 -26.57 5.39
N SER A 266 -29.10 -27.61 5.74
CA SER A 266 -28.68 -29.01 5.56
C SER A 266 -28.61 -29.45 4.10
N ASP A 267 -29.25 -28.72 3.18
CA ASP A 267 -29.12 -28.96 1.74
C ASP A 267 -27.75 -28.49 1.21
N LEU A 268 -27.06 -27.61 1.96
CA LEU A 268 -25.75 -27.10 1.60
C LEU A 268 -24.66 -28.10 2.00
N ARG A 269 -23.65 -28.27 1.13
CA ARG A 269 -22.44 -29.05 1.46
C ARG A 269 -21.76 -28.51 2.73
N ASP A 270 -21.66 -27.19 2.81
CA ASP A 270 -21.08 -26.47 3.94
C ASP A 270 -21.66 -25.05 4.02
N PRO A 271 -22.50 -24.74 5.03
CA PRO A 271 -23.04 -23.39 5.20
C PRO A 271 -21.99 -22.30 5.40
N LEU A 272 -20.80 -22.63 5.93
CA LEU A 272 -19.75 -21.65 6.23
C LEU A 272 -19.03 -21.13 4.98
N GLU A 273 -19.12 -21.85 3.85
CA GLU A 273 -18.54 -21.41 2.56
C GLU A 273 -19.23 -20.14 2.04
N TRP A 274 -20.46 -19.87 2.48
CA TRP A 274 -21.29 -18.75 2.04
C TRP A 274 -21.22 -17.52 2.95
N LEU A 275 -20.51 -17.63 4.07
CA LEU A 275 -20.27 -16.53 4.98
C LEU A 275 -19.13 -15.65 4.47
N THR A 276 -19.34 -14.34 4.57
CA THR A 276 -18.25 -13.36 4.52
C THR A 276 -17.33 -13.55 5.72
N THR A 277 -16.11 -13.01 5.62
CA THR A 277 -15.12 -13.07 6.71
C THR A 277 -15.64 -12.39 7.97
N THR A 278 -16.37 -11.28 7.84
CA THR A 278 -17.00 -10.61 8.99
C THR A 278 -18.04 -11.49 9.66
N GLU A 279 -18.97 -12.08 8.88
CA GLU A 279 -20.01 -12.97 9.41
C GLU A 279 -19.42 -14.22 10.06
N LEU A 280 -18.31 -14.75 9.52
CA LEU A 280 -17.59 -15.88 10.11
C LEU A 280 -16.98 -15.53 11.48
N LEU A 281 -16.42 -14.32 11.61
CA LEU A 281 -15.87 -13.83 12.87
C LEU A 281 -16.98 -13.56 13.90
N ASP A 282 -18.10 -12.98 13.46
CA ASP A 282 -19.31 -12.80 14.29
C ASP A 282 -19.86 -14.14 14.78
N LEU A 283 -19.86 -15.14 13.90
CA LEU A 283 -20.34 -16.48 14.23
C LEU A 283 -19.55 -17.11 15.38
N ARG A 284 -18.22 -16.93 15.36
CA ARG A 284 -17.33 -17.42 16.41
C ARG A 284 -17.61 -16.76 17.76
N GLU A 285 -17.94 -15.47 17.76
CA GLU A 285 -18.34 -14.73 18.96
C GLU A 285 -19.72 -15.18 19.46
N ARG A 286 -20.71 -15.27 18.58
CA ARG A 286 -22.10 -15.66 18.90
C ARG A 286 -22.21 -17.03 19.56
N HIS A 287 -21.48 -18.02 19.06
CA HIS A 287 -21.50 -19.37 19.61
C HIS A 287 -20.49 -19.59 20.72
N GLU A 288 -19.79 -18.54 21.18
CA GLU A 288 -18.78 -18.63 22.23
C GLU A 288 -17.80 -19.80 21.99
N LEU A 289 -17.29 -19.93 20.76
CA LEU A 289 -16.44 -21.07 20.34
C LEU A 289 -15.04 -21.05 20.99
N GLY A 290 -14.86 -20.29 22.07
CA GLY A 290 -13.58 -20.11 22.76
C GLY A 290 -12.54 -19.38 21.91
N GLY A 291 -11.27 -19.54 22.27
CA GLY A 291 -10.15 -18.89 21.59
C GLY A 291 -9.76 -19.54 20.26
N LEU A 292 -10.12 -20.81 20.03
CA LEU A 292 -9.66 -21.60 18.87
C LEU A 292 -8.14 -21.50 18.64
N GLY A 293 -7.36 -21.46 19.72
CA GLY A 293 -5.90 -21.31 19.68
C GLY A 293 -5.39 -19.86 19.58
N LEU A 294 -6.27 -18.86 19.47
CA LEU A 294 -5.94 -17.43 19.51
C LEU A 294 -6.54 -16.76 20.75
N GLU A 295 -5.80 -15.83 21.32
CA GLU A 295 -6.29 -14.99 22.42
C GLU A 295 -7.33 -13.97 21.90
N PRO A 296 -8.25 -13.46 22.76
CA PRO A 296 -9.28 -12.51 22.34
C PRO A 296 -8.74 -11.25 21.63
N HIS A 297 -7.63 -10.70 22.12
CA HIS A 297 -7.01 -9.51 21.50
C HIS A 297 -6.48 -9.81 20.09
N HIS A 298 -5.98 -11.03 19.82
CA HIS A 298 -5.56 -11.41 18.48
C HIS A 298 -6.75 -11.51 17.52
N TRP A 299 -7.91 -11.97 17.98
CA TRP A 299 -9.12 -11.97 17.16
C TRP A 299 -9.58 -10.56 16.80
N ALA A 300 -9.57 -9.65 17.76
CA ALA A 300 -9.88 -8.24 17.52
C ALA A 300 -8.90 -7.62 16.52
N SER A 301 -7.59 -7.84 16.69
CA SER A 301 -6.57 -7.36 15.74
C SER A 301 -6.74 -7.96 14.35
N LEU A 302 -7.01 -9.27 14.24
CA LEU A 302 -7.26 -9.94 12.97
C LEU A 302 -8.46 -9.30 12.25
N ARG A 303 -9.57 -9.07 12.96
CA ARG A 303 -10.75 -8.40 12.39
C ARG A 303 -10.40 -7.01 11.87
N THR A 304 -9.76 -6.17 12.70
CA THR A 304 -9.41 -4.79 12.34
C THR A 304 -8.43 -4.71 11.16
N GLN A 305 -7.52 -5.68 11.03
CA GLN A 305 -6.48 -5.64 10.00
C GLN A 305 -6.88 -6.36 8.70
N ILE A 306 -7.55 -7.50 8.77
CA ILE A 306 -7.82 -8.35 7.60
C ILE A 306 -9.12 -7.95 6.88
N VAL A 307 -10.16 -7.53 7.60
CA VAL A 307 -11.44 -7.17 6.97
C VAL A 307 -11.30 -6.01 5.97
N PRO A 308 -10.56 -4.92 6.26
CA PRO A 308 -10.33 -3.86 5.28
C PRO A 308 -9.63 -4.36 4.01
N ILE A 309 -8.58 -5.18 4.15
CA ILE A 309 -7.84 -5.76 3.01
C ILE A 309 -8.77 -6.62 2.15
N ARG A 310 -9.56 -7.49 2.78
CA ARG A 310 -10.55 -8.32 2.08
C ARG A 310 -11.55 -7.46 1.32
N ASN A 311 -12.06 -6.39 1.93
CA ASN A 311 -13.01 -5.49 1.29
C ASN A 311 -12.37 -4.75 0.11
N ARG A 312 -11.12 -4.31 0.22
CA ARG A 312 -10.38 -3.73 -0.91
C ARG A 312 -10.31 -4.70 -2.09
N ILE A 313 -9.90 -5.94 -1.85
CA ILE A 313 -9.85 -6.98 -2.88
C ILE A 313 -11.24 -7.25 -3.50
N ALA A 314 -12.27 -7.39 -2.67
CA ALA A 314 -13.64 -7.66 -3.14
C ALA A 314 -14.21 -6.53 -4.01
N HIS A 315 -13.73 -5.29 -3.82
CA HIS A 315 -14.13 -4.11 -4.57
C HIS A 315 -13.10 -3.67 -5.62
N MET A 316 -12.11 -4.52 -5.94
CA MET A 316 -11.04 -4.22 -6.91
C MET A 316 -10.29 -2.91 -6.62
N ARG A 317 -10.13 -2.57 -5.34
CA ARG A 317 -9.38 -1.39 -4.88
C ARG A 317 -7.89 -1.73 -4.76
N ILE A 318 -7.07 -0.68 -4.71
CA ILE A 318 -5.61 -0.76 -4.55
C ILE A 318 -5.25 -1.57 -3.28
N VAL A 319 -4.32 -2.52 -3.40
CA VAL A 319 -3.73 -3.31 -2.31
C VAL A 319 -2.22 -3.19 -2.31
N SER A 320 -1.62 -2.92 -1.15
CA SER A 320 -0.16 -2.76 -1.06
C SER A 320 0.58 -4.07 -0.82
N ASP A 321 1.90 -4.05 -0.99
CA ASP A 321 2.76 -5.14 -0.53
C ASP A 321 2.69 -5.34 0.98
N ASP A 322 2.43 -4.28 1.75
CA ASP A 322 2.16 -4.36 3.19
C ASP A 322 0.91 -5.18 3.50
N ASP A 323 -0.14 -5.07 2.69
CA ASP A 323 -1.34 -5.90 2.82
C ASP A 323 -0.99 -7.38 2.63
N SER A 324 -0.21 -7.70 1.59
CA SER A 324 0.29 -9.06 1.33
C SER A 324 1.09 -9.60 2.52
N ARG A 325 2.06 -8.82 3.02
CA ARG A 325 2.90 -9.17 4.18
C ARG A 325 2.06 -9.38 5.44
N LEU A 326 1.06 -8.53 5.67
CA LEU A 326 0.20 -8.60 6.85
C LEU A 326 -0.69 -9.84 6.82
N VAL A 327 -1.31 -10.13 5.68
CA VAL A 327 -2.13 -11.33 5.48
C VAL A 327 -1.28 -12.60 5.64
N ALA A 328 -0.08 -12.63 5.05
CA ALA A 328 0.85 -13.75 5.19
C ALA A 328 1.27 -13.97 6.66
N THR A 329 1.46 -12.90 7.43
CA THR A 329 1.80 -12.96 8.86
C THR A 329 0.66 -13.57 9.67
N TRP A 330 -0.57 -13.10 9.45
CA TRP A 330 -1.76 -13.69 10.09
C TRP A 330 -1.97 -15.14 9.72
N ARG A 331 -1.81 -15.49 8.44
CA ARG A 331 -1.89 -16.88 7.99
C ARG A 331 -0.90 -17.77 8.74
N LYS A 332 0.37 -17.36 8.84
CA LYS A 332 1.40 -18.12 9.60
C LYS A 332 1.01 -18.26 11.07
N LEU A 333 0.59 -17.16 11.71
CA LEU A 333 0.16 -17.18 13.12
C LEU A 333 -1.01 -18.15 13.34
N VAL A 334 -2.06 -18.07 12.52
CA VAL A 334 -3.23 -18.97 12.60
C VAL A 334 -2.82 -20.42 12.35
N GLN A 335 -1.88 -20.67 11.42
CA GLN A 335 -1.38 -22.01 11.11
C GLN A 335 -0.68 -22.64 12.30
N ASP A 336 0.24 -21.90 12.91
CA ASP A 336 1.02 -22.38 14.05
C ASP A 336 0.13 -22.64 15.27
N ARG A 337 -0.86 -21.78 15.49
CA ARG A 337 -1.81 -21.94 16.61
C ARG A 337 -2.78 -23.09 16.40
N SER A 338 -3.29 -23.27 15.19
CA SER A 338 -4.15 -24.41 14.83
C SER A 338 -3.44 -25.76 15.00
N ARG A 339 -2.15 -25.82 14.65
CA ARG A 339 -1.31 -27.02 14.86
C ARG A 339 -1.13 -27.34 16.35
N ARG A 340 -0.84 -26.34 17.18
CA ARG A 340 -0.66 -26.51 18.64
C ARG A 340 -1.95 -26.90 19.36
N ALA A 341 -3.09 -26.38 18.92
CA ALA A 341 -4.40 -26.74 19.47
C ALA A 341 -4.74 -28.21 19.17
N SER A 342 -4.39 -28.70 17.98
CA SER A 342 -4.63 -30.09 17.57
C SER A 342 -3.69 -31.11 18.25
N SER A 343 -2.63 -30.66 18.92
CA SER A 343 -1.62 -31.53 19.57
C SER A 343 -1.78 -31.65 21.09
N LYS A 344 -2.76 -30.96 21.71
CA LYS A 344 -3.11 -31.18 23.11
C LYS A 344 -4.19 -32.27 23.17
N PRO A 345 -3.88 -33.46 23.71
CA PRO A 345 -4.84 -34.55 23.84
C PRO A 345 -5.97 -34.24 24.82
#